data_AF-A0A9N9QI52-F1
#
_entry.id   AF-A0A9N9QI52-F1
#
_cell.length_a   1.000
_cell.length_b   1.000
_cell.length_c   1.000
_cell.angle_alpha   90.00
_cell.angle_beta   90.00
_cell.angle_gamma   90.00
#
_symmetry.space_group_name_H-M   'P 1'
#
loop_
_entity.id
_entity.type
_entity.pdbx_description
1 polymer ?
#
loop_
_entity_poly.entity_id
_entity_poly.type
_entity_poly.pdbx_seq_one_letter_code
_entity_poly.pdbx_strand_id
1 'polypeptide(L)'
;MEEIIKNEIPSDVRKEAAEATNNLFPERTKQRYQQEYDNFVKWRQNKNIHRMSEEILLAYAKGISETYFPTSLWTKIPMLNKTFV
;
A
#
# COMPACT_ATOMS: atom_id res chain seq x y z
N MET A 1 -9.57 21.36 -10.01
CA MET A 1 -10.30 20.16 -10.48
C MET A 1 -10.52 19.13 -9.37
N GLU A 2 -9.71 19.08 -8.30
CA GLU A 2 -9.87 18.10 -7.21
C GLU A 2 -10.91 18.47 -6.12
N GLU A 3 -11.35 19.74 -6.03
CA GLU A 3 -12.27 20.16 -4.97
C GLU A 3 -13.77 19.97 -5.29
N ILE A 4 -14.15 19.73 -6.55
CA ILE A 4 -15.58 19.68 -6.95
C ILE A 4 -16.20 18.31 -6.64
N ILE A 5 -15.42 17.23 -6.68
CA ILE A 5 -15.90 15.85 -6.45
C ILE A 5 -16.20 15.57 -4.97
N LYS A 6 -15.68 16.39 -4.05
CA LYS A 6 -15.79 16.14 -2.60
C LYS A 6 -17.22 16.35 -2.06
N ASN A 7 -18.09 17.05 -2.78
CA ASN A 7 -19.38 17.51 -2.25
C ASN A 7 -20.64 16.80 -2.75
N GLU A 8 -20.53 15.78 -3.62
CA GLU A 8 -21.69 15.03 -4.15
C GLU A 8 -21.87 13.63 -3.57
N ILE A 9 -20.98 13.17 -2.68
CA ILE A 9 -21.08 11.82 -2.12
C ILE A 9 -22.11 11.82 -0.98
N PRO A 10 -23.26 11.11 -1.10
CA PRO A 10 -24.26 11.00 -0.06
C PRO A 10 -23.67 10.46 1.24
N SER A 11 -24.21 10.87 2.38
CA SER A 11 -23.73 10.47 3.71
C SER A 11 -23.72 8.95 3.91
N ASP A 12 -24.67 8.24 3.32
CA ASP A 12 -24.76 6.77 3.40
C ASP A 12 -23.61 6.10 2.66
N VAL A 13 -23.27 6.60 1.47
CA VAL A 13 -22.11 6.13 0.69
C VAL A 13 -20.79 6.42 1.40
N ARG A 14 -20.69 7.55 2.11
CA ARG A 14 -19.51 7.85 2.95
C ARG A 14 -19.39 6.91 4.14
N LYS A 15 -20.52 6.55 4.75
CA LYS A 15 -20.56 5.63 5.89
C LYS A 15 -20.20 4.21 5.45
N GLU A 16 -20.75 3.74 4.34
CA GLU A 16 -20.36 2.47 3.72
C GLU A 16 -18.88 2.45 3.33
N ALA A 17 -18.35 3.54 2.75
CA ALA A 17 -16.92 3.65 2.44
C ALA A 17 -16.04 3.63 3.70
N ALA A 18 -16.46 4.28 4.78
CA ALA A 18 -15.74 4.27 6.07
C ALA A 18 -15.79 2.89 6.74
N GLU A 19 -16.94 2.23 6.72
CA GLU A 19 -17.12 0.86 7.22
C GLU A 19 -16.31 -0.15 6.38
N ALA A 20 -16.29 -0.01 5.07
CA ALA A 20 -15.44 -0.80 4.17
C ALA A 20 -13.95 -0.53 4.42
N THR A 21 -13.55 0.71 4.72
CA THR A 21 -12.15 1.06 5.04
C THR A 21 -11.72 0.48 6.39
N ASN A 22 -12.59 0.48 7.39
CA ASN A 22 -12.35 -0.14 8.70
C ASN A 22 -12.29 -1.68 8.60
N ASN A 23 -13.10 -2.29 7.73
CA ASN A 23 -13.08 -3.73 7.45
C ASN A 23 -12.06 -4.15 6.38
N LEU A 24 -11.35 -3.20 5.77
CA LEU A 24 -10.45 -3.48 4.65
C LEU A 24 -9.24 -4.33 5.05
N PHE A 25 -8.90 -4.32 6.35
CA PHE A 25 -7.88 -5.17 6.91
C PHE A 25 -8.50 -6.09 7.96
N PRO A 26 -9.07 -7.24 7.54
CA PRO A 26 -9.29 -8.32 8.49
C PRO A 26 -7.97 -8.58 9.22
N GLU A 27 -8.00 -8.77 10.53
CA GLU A 27 -6.81 -8.81 11.40
C GLU A 27 -5.69 -9.75 10.91
N ARG A 28 -6.06 -10.78 10.15
CA ARG A 28 -5.14 -11.70 9.43
C ARG A 28 -4.33 -11.05 8.31
N THR A 29 -4.87 -10.08 7.57
CA THR A 29 -4.12 -9.38 6.53
C THR A 29 -3.17 -8.36 7.11
N LYS A 30 -3.50 -7.68 8.22
CA LYS A 30 -2.61 -6.71 8.88
C LYS A 30 -1.21 -7.29 9.17
N GLN A 31 -1.14 -8.56 9.59
CA GLN A 31 0.14 -9.25 9.80
C GLN A 31 0.96 -9.40 8.50
N ARG A 32 0.31 -9.75 7.38
CA ARG A 32 0.96 -9.85 6.06
C ARG A 32 1.44 -8.49 5.56
N TYR A 33 0.67 -7.43 5.82
CA TYR A 33 1.04 -6.06 5.45
C TYR A 33 2.26 -5.60 6.24
N GLN A 34 2.29 -5.87 7.54
CA GLN A 34 3.44 -5.55 8.39
C GLN A 34 4.68 -6.33 7.96
N GLN A 35 4.55 -7.63 7.68
CA GLN A 35 5.67 -8.45 7.18
C GLN A 35 6.25 -7.89 5.89
N GLU A 36 5.41 -7.46 4.95
CA GLU A 36 5.89 -6.93 3.68
C GLU A 36 6.49 -5.54 3.79
N TYR A 37 5.97 -4.74 4.71
CA TYR A 37 6.59 -3.48 5.09
C TYR A 37 7.97 -3.70 5.72
N ASP A 38 8.10 -4.65 6.65
CA ASP A 38 9.37 -4.97 7.31
C ASP A 38 10.41 -5.48 6.29
N ASN A 39 9.97 -6.27 5.29
CA ASN A 39 10.82 -6.73 4.19
C ASN A 39 11.30 -5.55 3.32
N PHE A 40 10.42 -4.60 3.03
CA PHE A 40 10.78 -3.37 2.32
C PHE A 40 11.78 -2.51 3.12
N VAL A 41 11.56 -2.35 4.43
CA VAL A 41 12.46 -1.60 5.32
C VAL A 41 13.85 -2.24 5.36
N LYS A 42 13.94 -3.57 5.52
CA LYS A 42 15.22 -4.30 5.48
C LYS A 42 15.93 -4.13 4.14
N TRP A 43 15.21 -4.25 3.02
CA TRP A 43 15.78 -4.04 1.70
C TRP A 43 16.33 -2.61 1.53
N ARG A 44 15.62 -1.61 2.04
CA ARG A 44 16.06 -0.21 2.03
C ARG A 44 17.31 0.00 2.87
N GLN A 45 17.36 -0.56 4.09
CA GLN A 45 18.51 -0.48 4.98
C GLN A 45 19.74 -1.11 4.34
N ASN A 46 19.59 -2.29 3.72
CA ASN A 46 20.68 -2.97 2.99
C ASN A 46 21.22 -2.15 1.82
N LYS A 47 20.39 -1.32 1.18
CA LYS A 47 20.80 -0.39 0.10
C LYS A 47 21.20 1.00 0.60
N ASN A 48 21.21 1.24 1.91
CA ASN A 48 21.50 2.54 2.53
C ASN A 48 20.55 3.68 2.07
N ILE A 49 19.31 3.33 1.70
CA ILE A 49 18.32 4.26 1.16
C ILE A 49 17.47 4.84 2.29
N HIS A 50 17.66 6.13 2.58
CA HIS A 50 16.97 6.84 3.66
C HIS A 50 15.72 7.60 3.20
N ARG A 51 15.63 7.94 1.92
CA ARG A 51 14.46 8.59 1.33
C ARG A 51 13.35 7.57 1.02
N MET A 52 12.16 8.10 0.84
CA MET A 52 10.98 7.36 0.43
C MET A 52 10.39 8.12 -0.76
N SER A 53 10.46 7.51 -1.93
CA SER A 53 9.93 8.05 -3.17
C SER A 53 9.32 6.92 -3.99
N GLU A 54 8.46 7.27 -4.94
CA GLU A 54 7.88 6.32 -5.88
C GLU A 54 8.96 5.52 -6.63
N GLU A 55 10.09 6.16 -6.96
CA GLU A 55 11.22 5.52 -7.63
C GLU A 55 11.81 4.37 -6.80
N ILE A 56 11.86 4.55 -5.48
CA ILE A 56 12.36 3.53 -4.54
C ILE A 56 11.36 2.37 -4.44
N LEU A 57 10.07 2.67 -4.49
CA LEU A 57 9.02 1.67 -4.53
C LEU A 57 9.07 0.84 -5.82
N LEU A 58 9.26 1.50 -6.96
CA LEU A 58 9.41 0.88 -8.28
C LEU A 58 10.67 0.01 -8.33
N ALA A 59 11.77 0.48 -7.76
CA ALA A 59 13.01 -0.30 -7.66
C ALA A 59 12.82 -1.55 -6.79
N TYR A 60 12.10 -1.44 -5.67
CA TYR A 60 11.75 -2.59 -4.84
C TYR A 60 10.85 -3.56 -5.60
N ALA A 61 9.77 -3.07 -6.21
CA ALA A 61 8.83 -3.84 -7.01
C ALA A 61 9.52 -4.60 -8.15
N LYS A 62 10.46 -3.96 -8.85
CA LYS A 62 11.29 -4.62 -9.87
C LYS A 62 12.08 -5.78 -9.27
N GLY A 63 12.74 -5.58 -8.14
CA GLY A 63 13.51 -6.63 -7.47
C GLY A 63 12.68 -7.83 -7.03
N ILE A 64 11.48 -7.61 -6.49
CA ILE A 64 10.59 -8.71 -6.09
C ILE A 64 9.83 -9.31 -7.29
N SER A 65 9.68 -8.61 -8.41
CA SER A 65 9.04 -9.15 -9.63
C SER A 65 9.82 -10.31 -10.26
N GLU A 66 11.13 -10.38 -10.01
CA GLU A 66 11.98 -11.49 -10.46
C GLU A 66 11.72 -12.78 -9.67
N THR A 67 11.09 -12.67 -8.49
CA THR A 67 10.82 -13.79 -7.57
C THR A 67 9.33 -14.13 -7.47
N TYR A 68 8.44 -13.17 -7.70
CA TYR A 68 7.00 -13.32 -7.52
C TYR A 68 6.23 -13.15 -8.83
N PHE A 69 5.17 -13.95 -8.99
CA PHE A 69 4.23 -13.79 -10.10
C PHE A 69 3.61 -12.38 -10.12
N PRO A 70 3.35 -11.80 -11.31
CA PRO A 70 2.85 -10.43 -11.47
C PRO A 70 1.58 -10.14 -10.66
N THR A 71 0.66 -11.10 -10.56
CA THR A 71 -0.59 -10.98 -9.79
C THR A 71 -0.35 -10.85 -8.28
N SER A 72 0.66 -11.57 -7.77
CA SER A 72 1.12 -11.48 -6.38
C SER A 72 1.93 -10.22 -6.10
N LEU A 73 2.55 -9.64 -7.13
CA LEU A 73 3.30 -8.40 -7.04
C LEU A 73 2.38 -7.19 -6.91
N TRP A 74 1.38 -7.10 -7.80
CA TRP A 74 0.40 -5.99 -7.81
C TRP A 74 -0.48 -5.96 -6.55
N THR A 75 -0.57 -7.07 -5.81
CA THR A 75 -1.21 -7.06 -4.49
C THR A 75 -0.31 -6.52 -3.39
N LYS A 76 1.02 -6.60 -3.50
CA LYS A 76 2.00 -6.12 -2.51
C LYS A 76 2.28 -4.61 -2.61
N ILE A 77 2.35 -4.04 -3.82
CA ILE A 77 2.66 -2.61 -4.01
C ILE A 77 1.66 -1.67 -3.31
N PRO A 78 0.33 -1.87 -3.41
CA PRO A 78 -0.65 -1.06 -2.68
C PRO A 78 -0.54 -1.20 -1.17
N MET A 79 -0.01 -2.32 -0.66
CA MET A 79 0.21 -2.53 0.78
C MET A 79 1.25 -1.57 1.34
N LEU A 80 2.29 -1.27 0.54
CA LEU A 80 3.33 -0.32 0.92
C LEU A 80 2.83 1.12 0.82
N ASN A 81 2.09 1.46 -0.23
CA ASN A 81 1.51 2.79 -0.41
C ASN A 81 0.55 3.20 0.70
N LYS A 82 -0.21 2.25 1.27
CA LYS A 82 -1.12 2.54 2.38
C LYS A 82 -0.43 2.77 3.73
N THR A 83 0.83 2.39 3.88
CA THR A 83 1.62 2.68 5.08
C THR A 83 2.32 4.04 5.00
N PHE A 84 2.33 4.69 3.82
CA PHE A 84 2.91 6.02 3.61
C PHE A 84 1.91 7.17 3.74
N VAL A 85 0.65 6.87 4.09
CA VAL A 85 -0.40 7.85 4.39
C VAL A 85 -0.65 7.88 5.90
#